data_AF-A0A0A0K8H4-F1
#
_entry.id   AF-A0A0A0K8H4-F1
#
_cell.length_a   1.000
_cell.length_b   1.000
_cell.length_c   1.000
_cell.angle_alpha   90.00
_cell.angle_beta   90.00
_cell.angle_gamma   90.00
#
_symmetry.space_group_name_H-M   'P 1'
#
loop_
_entity.id
_entity.type
_entity.pdbx_description
1 polymer ?
#
loop_
_entity_poly.entity_id
_entity_poly.type
_entity_poly.pdbx_seq_one_letter_code
_entity_poly.pdbx_strand_id
1 'polypeptide(L)' 'MEANNNNRAGGEIRKVHIIYFLSRMGHVEQPHLIRVHHLAGGSAGVYLRDVKRWLGELRGKEMAEAFSWSYKR' A
#
# COMPACT_ATOMS: atom_id res chain seq x y z
N MET A 1 -12.96 -37.96 -18.22
CA MET A 1 -12.25 -36.71 -18.56
C MET A 1 -12.52 -35.73 -17.44
N GLU A 2 -11.64 -35.64 -16.45
CA GLU A 2 -11.76 -34.65 -15.39
C GLU A 2 -10.57 -33.70 -15.48
N ALA A 3 -10.79 -32.54 -16.08
CA ALA A 3 -9.86 -31.43 -16.02
C ALA A 3 -10.11 -30.68 -14.71
N ASN A 4 -9.38 -31.05 -13.65
CA ASN A 4 -9.33 -30.29 -12.41
C ASN A 4 -8.48 -29.03 -12.64
N ASN A 5 -9.11 -27.99 -13.18
CA ASN A 5 -8.48 -26.68 -13.35
C ASN A 5 -8.48 -25.95 -12.01
N ASN A 6 -7.59 -26.36 -11.11
CA ASN A 6 -7.30 -25.62 -9.90
C ASN A 6 -6.67 -24.29 -10.29
N ASN A 7 -7.52 -23.28 -10.36
CA ASN A 7 -7.20 -21.88 -10.57
C ASN A 7 -6.21 -21.43 -9.49
N ARG A 8 -4.90 -21.57 -9.75
CA ARG A 8 -3.83 -21.01 -8.92
C ARG A 8 -3.78 -19.50 -9.12
N ALA A 9 -4.85 -18.80 -8.75
CA ALA A 9 -4.85 -17.35 -8.56
C ALA A 9 -4.26 -16.98 -7.19
N GLY A 10 -3.36 -17.80 -6.64
CA GLY A 10 -2.68 -17.56 -5.38
C GLY A 10 -1.44 -16.70 -5.63
N GLY A 11 -1.63 -15.40 -5.86
CA GLY A 11 -0.51 -14.46 -5.90
C GLY A 11 0.26 -14.52 -4.58
N GLU A 12 1.59 -14.54 -4.66
CA GLU A 12 2.44 -14.61 -3.46
C GLU A 12 2.16 -13.40 -2.55
N ILE A 13 1.93 -13.66 -1.26
CA ILE A 13 1.79 -12.61 -0.25
C ILE A 13 3.18 -12.11 0.10
N ARG A 14 3.49 -10.89 -0.31
CA ARG A 14 4.74 -10.19 0.03
C ARG A 14 4.50 -9.22 1.17
N LYS A 15 5.40 -9.21 2.16
CA LYS A 15 5.43 -8.16 3.19
C LYS A 15 6.13 -6.92 2.64
N VAL A 16 5.44 -5.79 2.66
CA VAL A 16 5.97 -4.49 2.21
C VAL A 16 6.09 -3.56 3.41
N HIS A 17 7.23 -2.88 3.50
CA HIS A 17 7.50 -1.83 4.49
C HIS A 17 7.44 -0.48 3.80
N ILE A 18 6.63 0.44 4.28
CA ILE A 18 6.47 1.78 3.71
C ILE A 18 6.79 2.79 4.79
N ILE A 19 7.74 3.67 4.48
CA ILE A 19 8.05 4.84 5.29
C ILE A 19 7.47 6.06 4.59
N TYR A 20 6.70 6.86 5.31
CA TYR A 20 6.17 8.11 4.80
C TYR A 20 6.38 9.25 5.79
N PHE A 21 6.41 10.46 5.26
CA PHE A 21 6.50 11.71 5.99
C PHE A 21 5.27 12.54 5.66
N LEU A 22 4.72 13.21 6.66
CA LEU A 22 3.67 14.20 6.47
C LEU A 22 4.25 15.58 6.70
N SER A 23 3.80 16.54 5.90
CA SER A 23 4.11 17.94 6.14
C SER A 23 2.84 18.76 6.23
N ARG A 24 2.77 19.62 7.24
CA ARG A 24 1.71 20.61 7.44
C ARG A 24 2.37 21.94 7.73
N MET A 25 1.96 22.98 7.00
CA MET A 25 2.49 24.35 7.17
C MET A 25 4.02 24.44 7.13
N GLY A 26 4.68 23.64 6.26
CA GLY A 26 6.14 23.65 6.12
C GLY A 26 6.90 22.88 7.20
N HIS A 27 6.23 22.34 8.22
CA HIS A 27 6.85 21.46 9.20
C HIS A 27 6.72 20.00 8.76
N VAL A 28 7.81 19.25 8.83
CA VAL A 28 7.82 17.82 8.54
C VAL A 28 7.71 17.06 9.86
N GLU A 29 6.70 16.20 9.95
CA GLU A 29 6.51 15.31 11.10
C GLU A 29 7.55 14.18 11.12
N GLN A 30 7.66 13.50 12.25
CA GLN A 30 8.52 12.32 12.39
C GLN A 30 8.11 11.21 11.38
N PRO A 31 9.07 10.41 10.88
CA PRO A 31 8.76 9.35 9.93
C PRO A 31 7.78 8.33 10.51
N HIS A 32 6.86 7.88 9.66
CA HIS A 32 5.91 6.82 10.00
C HIS A 32 6.20 5.56 9.21
N LEU A 33 6.23 4.41 9.89
CA LEU A 33 6.37 3.09 9.29
C LEU A 33 5.03 2.37 9.30
N ILE A 34 4.63 1.84 8.14
CA ILE A 34 3.55 0.85 8.05
C ILE A 34 4.07 -0.44 7.40
N ARG A 35 3.53 -1.57 7.88
CA ARG A 35 3.81 -2.91 7.37
C ARG A 35 2.53 -3.49 6.82
N VAL A 36 2.55 -3.88 5.55
CA VAL A 36 1.35 -4.35 4.85
C VAL A 36 1.64 -5.65 4.11
N HIS A 37 0.62 -6.50 4.02
CA HIS A 37 0.64 -7.71 3.22
C HIS A 37 0.10 -7.39 1.84
N HIS A 38 0.97 -7.42 0.83
CA HIS A 38 0.61 -7.15 -0.56
C HIS A 38 0.50 -8.48 -1.32
N LEU A 39 -0.69 -8.77 -1.82
CA LEU A 39 -0.92 -9.87 -2.75
C LEU A 39 -0.37 -9.47 -4.11
N ALA A 40 0.78 -10.05 -4.49
CA ALA A 40 1.36 -9.83 -5.82
C ALA A 40 0.62 -10.70 -6.85
N GLY A 41 -0.63 -10.36 -7.14
CA GLY A 41 -1.38 -10.95 -8.25
C GLY A 41 -1.09 -10.18 -9.54
N GLY A 42 -0.31 -10.75 -10.47
CA GLY A 42 -0.07 -10.26 -11.84
C GLY A 42 0.59 -8.88 -12.01
N SER A 43 0.50 -8.00 -11.01
CA SER A 43 1.04 -6.64 -10.98
C SER A 43 2.09 -6.59 -9.88
N ALA A 44 3.36 -6.56 -10.27
CA ALA A 44 4.49 -6.73 -9.35
C ALA A 44 4.77 -5.52 -8.43
N GLY A 45 4.08 -4.39 -8.65
CA GLY A 45 4.39 -3.09 -8.07
C GLY A 45 3.40 -2.60 -7.02
N VAL A 46 3.90 -1.74 -6.14
CA VAL A 46 3.08 -0.96 -5.19
C VAL A 46 2.70 0.36 -5.86
N TYR A 47 1.41 0.66 -5.94
CA TYR A 47 0.91 1.90 -6.51
C TYR A 47 0.37 2.81 -5.41
N LEU A 48 0.29 4.12 -5.70
CA LEU A 48 -0.26 5.10 -4.75
C LEU A 48 -1.68 4.72 -4.28
N ARG A 49 -2.52 4.17 -5.17
CA ARG A 49 -3.86 3.68 -4.80
C ARG A 49 -3.84 2.63 -3.70
N ASP A 50 -2.82 1.77 -3.68
CA ASP A 50 -2.67 0.74 -2.66
C ASP A 50 -2.25 1.37 -1.33
N VAL A 51 -1.31 2.33 -1.39
CA VAL A 51 -0.87 3.09 -0.21
C VAL A 51 -2.00 3.88 0.43
N LYS A 52 -2.81 4.61 -0.37
CA LYS A 52 -3.97 5.35 0.15
C LYS A 52 -5.02 4.42 0.77
N ARG A 53 -5.27 3.24 0.18
CA ARG A 53 -6.16 2.22 0.76
C ARG A 53 -5.64 1.76 2.12
N TRP A 54 -4.36 1.36 2.22
CA TRP A 54 -3.77 0.91 3.48
C TRP A 54 -3.75 1.99 4.56
N LEU A 55 -3.49 3.25 4.18
CA LEU A 55 -3.57 4.38 5.11
C LEU A 55 -5.01 4.61 5.59
N GLY A 56 -5.99 4.49 4.71
CA GLY A 56 -7.41 4.56 5.07
C GLY A 56 -7.80 3.51 6.11
N GLU A 57 -7.31 2.28 5.98
CA GLU A 57 -7.51 1.19 6.93
C GLU A 57 -6.82 1.44 8.28
N LEU A 58 -5.61 2.02 8.28
CA LEU A 58 -4.79 2.19 9.50
C LEU A 58 -5.03 3.52 10.24
N ARG A 59 -5.55 4.54 9.56
CA ARG A 59 -5.60 5.94 10.03
C ARG A 59 -6.93 6.64 9.75
N GLY A 60 -7.85 5.99 9.03
CA GLY A 60 -9.13 6.57 8.60
C GLY A 60 -9.08 7.11 7.18
N LYS A 61 -10.21 6.98 6.46
CA LYS A 61 -10.34 7.23 5.02
C LYS A 61 -9.92 8.65 4.59
N GLU A 62 -10.24 9.64 5.41
CA GLU A 62 -9.96 11.05 5.11
C GLU A 62 -8.47 11.39 5.20
N MET A 63 -7.68 10.63 5.98
CA MET A 63 -6.28 10.93 6.22
C MET A 63 -5.46 10.91 4.92
N ALA A 64 -5.71 9.94 4.05
CA ALA A 64 -4.98 9.83 2.79
C ALA A 64 -5.40 10.89 1.76
N GLU A 65 -6.61 11.43 1.87
CA GLU A 65 -7.13 12.46 0.96
C GLU A 65 -6.72 13.89 1.38
N ALA A 66 -6.41 14.10 2.67
CA ALA A 66 -6.00 15.39 3.20
C ALA A 66 -4.59 15.87 2.75
N PHE A 67 -3.85 15.06 2.00
CA PHE A 67 -2.48 15.36 1.58
C PHE A 67 -2.23 15.06 0.10
N SER A 68 -1.30 15.80 -0.50
CA SER A 68 -0.68 15.42 -1.76
C SER A 68 0.49 14.46 -1.51
N TRP A 69 0.55 13.37 -2.29
CA TRP A 69 1.54 12.31 -2.11
C TRP A 69 2.61 12.36 -3.20
N SER A 70 3.86 12.22 -2.79
CA SER A 70 5.00 11.98 -3.68
C SER A 70 5.83 10.80 -3.14
N TYR A 71 6.70 10.25 -3.99
CA TYR A 71 7.60 9.18 -3.59
C TYR A 71 9.03 9.55 -3.96
N LYS A 72 9.98 9.08 -3.15
CA LYS A 72 11.41 9.20 -3.44
C LYS A 72 11.80 8.13 -4.46
N ARG A 73 12.50 8.54 -5.52
CA ARG A 73 13.12 7.65 -6.52
C ARG A 73 14.54 7.29 -6.11
#